data_AF-A0A2M7V738-F1
#
_entry.id   AF-A0A2M7V738-F1
#
_cell.length_a   1.000
_cell.length_b   1.000
_cell.length_c   1.000
_cell.angle_alpha   90.00
_cell.angle_beta   90.00
_cell.angle_gamma   90.00
#
_symmetry.space_group_name_H-M   'P 1'
#
loop_
_entity.id
_entity.type
_entity.pdbx_description
1 polymer ?
#
loop_
_entity_poly.entity_id
_entity_poly.type
_entity_poly.pdbx_seq_one_letter_code
_entity_poly.pdbx_strand_id
1 'polypeptide(L)'
;MCDAFEVDPHGGRKDTVLHKLNTAQPKETYYINAFNLDPGRVIGWIDEYKAEPKARKHHIEAFFKEKLTHYLSQFDEEEQKTVKAYLTHFGIVLDQPSPPKPPATILTPKQIGHLNPNVPHAIEKGDGTGDPPPPETADILNEDGIAIEYIRRPVGTWTVGITLTRKDDASQNIEIEYVQLKVLGSLKDDEQMVVCDVGNGTGTVIARADLENYYEIPTPETGKPFKYDKAKASEYGMAEVRLEAHPKAQELFDKIIGRDVAFLGTDGTLYREEVQRYWNTHCTDLNDPTTDATLPEKSWLYFEQLAAGRISDTIDGDSGKTPTKKHTPHFGKSNFFLVMDFPEFDWDNEEEKKDALRHPSMKILKQLFDKEDPTAIIRDEINTALWEDHDKRIQSKRAKAVIAELLGIADVNDPEIDNYEFTLIRQDQYARLSAGQAGMAQTKNYGQKDLWTHFDGYVIREDGERSGLVGGDREDGGAADVGYDWRDNRSDVIAVRLVLQRKQ
;
A
#
# COMPACT_ATOMS: atom_id res chain seq x y z
N MET A 1 -30.93 -11.13 -46.00
CA MET A 1 -30.48 -9.77 -45.66
C MET A 1 -28.97 -9.76 -45.82
N CYS A 2 -28.49 -9.28 -46.97
CA CYS A 2 -27.07 -9.20 -47.28
C CYS A 2 -26.75 -7.72 -47.48
N ASP A 3 -26.20 -7.09 -46.45
CA ASP A 3 -25.53 -5.79 -46.52
C ASP A 3 -24.72 -5.64 -45.22
N ALA A 4 -23.44 -5.99 -45.27
CA ALA A 4 -22.46 -5.55 -44.27
C ALA A 4 -21.09 -5.90 -44.81
N PHE A 5 -20.33 -4.90 -45.27
CA PHE A 5 -18.89 -4.68 -45.03
C PHE A 5 -18.49 -3.47 -45.89
N GLU A 6 -18.84 -2.26 -45.45
CA GLU A 6 -18.21 -1.05 -45.97
C GLU A 6 -16.87 -0.84 -45.25
N VAL A 7 -15.78 -0.85 -46.02
CA VAL A 7 -14.43 -0.56 -45.53
C VAL A 7 -14.19 0.94 -45.58
N ASP A 8 -13.73 1.51 -44.47
CA ASP A 8 -13.30 2.91 -44.35
C ASP A 8 -11.78 3.01 -44.64
N PRO A 9 -11.32 3.94 -45.51
CA PRO A 9 -9.90 4.12 -45.80
C PRO A 9 -9.07 4.77 -44.68
N HIS A 10 -9.66 5.16 -43.54
CA HIS A 10 -8.96 5.91 -42.47
C HIS A 10 -8.65 5.15 -41.17
N GLY A 11 -8.65 3.81 -41.18
CA GLY A 11 -8.00 3.01 -40.12
C GLY A 11 -8.73 2.95 -38.76
N GLY A 12 -9.91 3.53 -38.63
CA GLY A 12 -10.82 3.27 -37.51
C GLY A 12 -11.65 2.01 -37.77
N ARG A 13 -11.62 1.01 -36.87
CA ARG A 13 -12.49 -0.17 -36.96
C ARG A 13 -13.95 0.26 -36.79
N LYS A 14 -14.74 0.26 -37.88
CA LYS A 14 -16.19 0.48 -37.82
C LYS A 14 -16.86 -0.60 -36.97
N ASP A 15 -17.76 -0.16 -36.08
CA ASP A 15 -18.62 -1.05 -35.31
C ASP A 15 -19.50 -1.89 -36.24
N THR A 16 -19.44 -3.21 -36.07
CA THR A 16 -20.21 -4.15 -36.87
C THR A 16 -21.71 -4.03 -36.54
N VAL A 17 -22.57 -4.50 -37.46
CA VAL A 17 -24.03 -4.55 -37.24
C VAL A 17 -24.39 -5.29 -35.93
N LEU A 18 -23.57 -6.26 -35.54
CA LEU A 18 -23.70 -7.02 -34.29
C LEU A 18 -23.36 -6.19 -33.04
N HIS A 19 -22.38 -5.29 -33.13
CA HIS A 19 -22.03 -4.37 -32.03
C HIS A 19 -23.14 -3.37 -31.75
N LYS A 20 -23.82 -2.89 -32.81
CA LYS A 20 -24.95 -1.97 -32.70
C LYS A 20 -26.19 -2.58 -32.03
N LEU A 21 -26.31 -3.90 -32.03
CA LEU A 21 -27.46 -4.61 -31.47
C LEU A 21 -27.29 -5.01 -29.99
N ASN A 22 -26.07 -4.94 -29.44
CA ASN A 22 -25.76 -5.41 -28.08
C ASN A 22 -24.77 -4.48 -27.35
N THR A 23 -25.13 -3.21 -27.22
CA THR A 23 -24.28 -2.14 -26.65
C THR A 23 -24.03 -2.24 -25.13
N ALA A 24 -24.74 -3.13 -24.42
CA ALA A 24 -24.75 -3.19 -22.96
C ALA A 24 -23.82 -4.27 -22.35
N GLN A 25 -23.08 -5.03 -23.17
CA GLN A 25 -22.17 -6.09 -22.70
C GLN A 25 -20.72 -5.83 -23.15
N PRO A 26 -19.70 -6.23 -22.35
CA PRO A 26 -18.30 -6.18 -22.77
C PRO A 26 -18.08 -6.95 -24.08
N LYS A 27 -17.22 -6.42 -24.97
CA LYS A 27 -17.02 -6.95 -26.33
C LYS A 27 -16.65 -8.43 -26.31
N GLU A 28 -15.86 -8.85 -25.32
CA GLU A 28 -15.30 -10.19 -25.14
C GLU A 28 -16.36 -11.21 -24.75
N THR A 29 -17.34 -10.84 -23.91
CA THR A 29 -18.38 -11.73 -23.39
C THR A 29 -19.38 -12.14 -24.47
N TYR A 30 -19.63 -11.25 -25.44
CA TYR A 30 -20.51 -11.53 -26.57
C TYR A 30 -19.93 -12.56 -27.54
N TYR A 31 -18.66 -12.40 -27.93
CA TYR A 31 -18.03 -13.30 -28.92
C TYR A 31 -17.83 -14.72 -28.37
N ILE A 32 -17.63 -14.87 -27.06
CA ILE A 32 -17.51 -16.17 -26.39
C ILE A 32 -18.85 -16.92 -26.36
N ASN A 33 -19.98 -16.22 -26.13
CA ASN A 33 -21.31 -16.84 -26.15
C ASN A 33 -21.76 -17.28 -27.55
N ALA A 34 -21.22 -16.67 -28.61
CA ALA A 34 -21.51 -17.05 -30.00
C ALA A 34 -20.56 -18.13 -30.54
N PHE A 35 -19.36 -18.27 -29.97
CA PHE A 35 -18.37 -19.27 -30.35
C PHE A 35 -18.46 -20.46 -29.39
N ASN A 36 -19.33 -21.42 -29.71
CA ASN A 36 -19.64 -22.64 -28.93
C ASN A 36 -18.46 -23.64 -28.78
N LEU A 37 -17.22 -23.20 -28.63
CA LEU A 37 -16.08 -24.08 -28.38
C LEU A 37 -15.90 -24.32 -26.88
N ASP A 38 -16.32 -25.50 -26.44
CA ASP A 38 -16.17 -25.95 -25.04
C ASP A 38 -14.70 -25.91 -24.59
N PRO A 39 -14.37 -25.24 -23.45
CA PRO A 39 -13.00 -25.17 -22.94
C PRO A 39 -12.37 -26.54 -22.64
N GLY A 40 -13.16 -27.52 -22.18
CA GLY A 40 -12.70 -28.88 -21.92
C GLY A 40 -12.23 -29.59 -23.19
N ARG A 41 -12.85 -29.29 -24.34
CA ARG A 41 -12.42 -29.80 -25.65
C ARG A 41 -11.04 -29.27 -26.06
N VAL A 42 -10.79 -27.98 -25.80
CA VAL A 42 -9.49 -27.35 -26.07
C VAL A 42 -8.40 -27.94 -25.17
N ILE A 43 -8.71 -28.13 -23.88
CA ILE A 43 -7.80 -28.79 -22.93
C ILE A 43 -7.47 -30.22 -23.39
N GLY A 44 -8.47 -30.98 -23.86
CA GLY A 44 -8.24 -32.31 -24.42
C GLY A 44 -7.29 -32.31 -25.63
N TRP A 45 -7.38 -31.31 -26.51
CA TRP A 45 -6.42 -31.16 -27.62
C TRP A 45 -5.01 -30.83 -27.16
N ILE A 46 -4.85 -30.01 -26.11
CA ILE A 46 -3.55 -29.70 -25.52
C ILE A 46 -2.90 -30.99 -24.98
N ASP A 47 -3.68 -31.81 -24.28
CA ASP A 47 -3.19 -33.05 -23.70
C ASP A 47 -2.81 -34.08 -24.78
N GLU A 48 -3.61 -34.19 -25.85
CA GLU A 48 -3.29 -35.00 -27.03
C GLU A 48 -1.96 -34.56 -27.66
N TYR A 49 -1.77 -33.25 -27.87
CA TYR A 49 -0.53 -32.72 -28.42
C TYR A 49 0.69 -33.02 -27.53
N LYS A 50 0.54 -32.98 -26.21
CA LYS A 50 1.63 -33.31 -25.27
C LYS A 50 1.96 -34.81 -25.27
N ALA A 51 0.94 -35.66 -25.29
CA ALA A 51 1.08 -37.10 -25.14
C ALA A 51 1.58 -37.79 -26.43
N GLU A 52 1.14 -37.33 -27.60
CA GLU A 52 1.36 -38.06 -28.85
C GLU A 52 2.56 -37.53 -29.65
N PRO A 53 3.63 -38.33 -29.87
CA PRO A 53 4.76 -37.93 -30.71
C PRO A 53 4.37 -37.57 -32.15
N LYS A 54 3.29 -38.19 -32.68
CA LYS A 54 2.78 -37.91 -34.03
C LYS A 54 2.14 -36.52 -34.12
N ALA A 55 1.39 -36.09 -33.10
CA ALA A 55 0.81 -34.75 -33.02
C ALA A 55 1.90 -33.65 -32.99
N ARG A 56 3.04 -33.92 -32.32
CA ARG A 56 4.19 -33.02 -32.26
C ARG A 56 5.06 -32.98 -33.52
N LYS A 57 4.66 -33.68 -34.59
CA LYS A 57 5.39 -33.65 -35.88
C LYS A 57 5.32 -32.28 -36.54
N HIS A 58 4.22 -31.54 -36.31
CA HIS A 58 3.98 -30.20 -36.85
C HIS A 58 4.11 -29.14 -35.75
N HIS A 59 4.10 -27.86 -36.14
CA HIS A 59 4.01 -26.75 -35.19
C HIS A 59 2.68 -26.84 -34.42
N ILE A 60 2.65 -26.37 -33.16
CA ILE A 60 1.44 -26.41 -32.34
C ILE A 60 0.27 -25.67 -33.01
N GLU A 61 0.55 -24.55 -33.68
CA GLU A 61 -0.44 -23.81 -34.46
C GLU A 61 -1.06 -24.66 -35.58
N ALA A 62 -0.25 -25.45 -36.29
CA ALA A 62 -0.73 -26.31 -37.37
C ALA A 62 -1.68 -27.38 -36.82
N PHE A 63 -1.34 -27.96 -35.67
CA PHE A 63 -2.18 -28.93 -34.97
C PHE A 63 -3.52 -28.31 -34.54
N PHE A 64 -3.50 -27.11 -33.95
CA PHE A 64 -4.74 -26.43 -33.56
C PHE A 64 -5.59 -25.99 -34.75
N LYS A 65 -4.97 -25.54 -35.86
CA LYS A 65 -5.70 -25.25 -37.10
C LYS A 65 -6.37 -26.49 -37.68
N GLU A 66 -5.70 -27.65 -37.64
CA GLU A 66 -6.29 -28.93 -38.06
C GLU A 66 -7.48 -29.31 -37.18
N LYS A 67 -7.34 -29.23 -35.85
CA LYS A 67 -8.43 -29.53 -34.91
C LYS A 67 -9.62 -28.60 -35.06
N LEU A 68 -9.37 -27.29 -35.21
CA LEU A 68 -10.40 -26.30 -35.48
C LEU A 68 -11.08 -26.55 -36.83
N THR A 69 -10.33 -26.87 -37.89
CA THR A 69 -10.89 -27.18 -39.21
C THR A 69 -11.80 -28.41 -39.16
N HIS A 70 -11.34 -29.48 -38.48
CA HIS A 70 -12.13 -30.70 -38.30
C HIS A 70 -13.36 -30.48 -37.41
N TYR A 71 -13.23 -29.68 -36.36
CA TYR A 71 -14.35 -29.31 -35.50
C TYR A 71 -15.40 -28.50 -36.28
N LEU A 72 -14.97 -27.53 -37.09
CA LEU A 72 -15.86 -26.70 -37.89
C LEU A 72 -16.55 -27.47 -39.02
N SER A 73 -15.96 -28.54 -39.55
CA SER A 73 -16.62 -29.34 -40.59
C SER A 73 -17.86 -30.13 -40.10
N GLN A 74 -18.17 -30.06 -38.80
CA GLN A 74 -19.37 -30.66 -38.20
C GLN A 74 -20.59 -29.73 -38.28
N PHE A 75 -20.38 -28.46 -38.62
CA PHE A 75 -21.40 -27.41 -38.71
C PHE A 75 -21.78 -27.13 -40.18
N ASP A 76 -22.89 -26.41 -40.40
CA ASP A 76 -23.29 -26.03 -41.75
C ASP A 76 -22.42 -24.91 -42.35
N GLU A 77 -22.58 -24.63 -43.65
CA GLU A 77 -21.74 -23.65 -44.37
C GLU A 77 -21.90 -22.21 -43.86
N GLU A 78 -23.09 -21.83 -43.36
CA GLU A 78 -23.32 -20.47 -42.84
C GLU A 78 -22.66 -20.27 -41.47
N GLU A 79 -22.76 -21.28 -40.59
CA GLU A 79 -22.09 -21.31 -39.29
C GLU A 79 -20.56 -21.33 -39.48
N GLN A 80 -20.05 -22.17 -40.37
CA GLN A 80 -18.62 -22.20 -40.70
C GLN A 80 -18.12 -20.85 -41.19
N LYS A 81 -18.86 -20.17 -42.08
CA LYS A 81 -18.49 -18.84 -42.59
C LYS A 81 -18.45 -17.79 -41.47
N THR A 82 -19.44 -17.82 -40.59
CA THR A 82 -19.52 -16.92 -39.44
C THR A 82 -18.34 -17.13 -38.48
N VAL A 83 -18.04 -18.39 -38.16
CA VAL A 83 -16.95 -18.73 -37.24
C VAL A 83 -15.57 -18.42 -37.83
N LYS A 84 -15.36 -18.68 -39.13
CA LYS A 84 -14.13 -18.29 -39.82
C LYS A 84 -13.88 -16.77 -39.80
N ALA A 85 -14.95 -15.96 -39.90
CA ALA A 85 -14.83 -14.51 -39.76
C ALA A 85 -14.39 -14.10 -38.35
N TYR A 86 -14.91 -14.75 -37.30
CA TYR A 86 -14.47 -14.53 -35.93
C TYR A 86 -13.00 -14.92 -35.72
N LEU A 87 -12.59 -16.10 -36.16
CA LEU A 87 -11.20 -16.53 -36.06
C LEU A 87 -10.24 -15.57 -36.77
N THR A 88 -10.63 -15.09 -37.96
CA THR A 88 -9.86 -14.09 -38.72
C THR A 88 -9.73 -12.76 -37.98
N HIS A 89 -10.77 -12.31 -37.27
CA HIS A 89 -10.71 -11.09 -36.44
C HIS A 89 -9.61 -11.16 -35.37
N PHE A 90 -9.38 -12.35 -34.81
CA PHE A 90 -8.31 -12.62 -33.83
C PHE A 90 -6.99 -13.06 -34.47
N GLY A 91 -6.84 -12.92 -35.78
CA GLY A 91 -5.60 -13.25 -36.50
C GLY A 91 -5.41 -14.75 -36.78
N ILE A 92 -6.42 -15.59 -36.55
CA ILE A 92 -6.38 -17.03 -36.81
C ILE A 92 -6.96 -17.32 -38.19
N VAL A 93 -6.10 -17.40 -39.20
CA VAL A 93 -6.50 -17.75 -40.57
C VAL A 93 -6.25 -19.25 -40.81
N LEU A 94 -7.33 -20.05 -40.86
CA LEU A 94 -7.24 -21.51 -40.94
C LEU A 94 -6.55 -22.03 -42.22
N ASP A 95 -6.81 -21.35 -43.34
CA ASP A 95 -6.30 -21.77 -44.66
C ASP A 95 -4.85 -21.29 -44.90
N GLN A 96 -4.33 -20.44 -44.01
CA GLN A 96 -2.96 -19.96 -44.10
C GLN A 96 -1.99 -21.02 -43.55
N PRO A 97 -0.94 -21.39 -44.31
CA PRO A 97 0.05 -22.35 -43.85
C PRO A 97 0.69 -21.84 -42.56
N SER A 98 0.67 -22.68 -41.52
CA SER A 98 1.37 -22.38 -40.29
C SER A 98 2.88 -22.30 -40.53
N PRO A 99 3.60 -21.55 -39.68
CA PRO A 99 5.05 -21.52 -39.73
C PRO A 99 5.62 -22.94 -39.67
N PRO A 100 6.71 -23.23 -40.42
CA PRO A 100 7.39 -24.50 -40.28
C PRO A 100 7.80 -24.66 -38.81
N LYS A 101 7.69 -25.89 -38.28
CA LYS A 101 8.15 -26.19 -36.93
C LYS A 101 9.59 -25.66 -36.82
N PRO A 102 9.88 -24.72 -35.89
CA PRO A 102 11.22 -24.20 -35.75
C PRO A 102 12.15 -25.37 -35.50
N PRO A 103 13.36 -25.38 -36.10
CA PRO A 103 14.31 -26.46 -35.88
C PRO A 103 14.49 -26.65 -34.38
N ALA A 104 14.49 -27.92 -33.95
CA ALA A 104 14.76 -28.25 -32.56
C ALA A 104 16.15 -27.70 -32.22
N THR A 105 16.17 -26.55 -31.55
CA THR A 105 17.41 -25.91 -31.17
C THR A 105 17.93 -26.69 -29.97
N ILE A 106 19.04 -27.40 -30.16
CA ILE A 106 19.74 -28.02 -29.05
C ILE A 106 20.25 -26.86 -28.20
N LEU A 107 19.57 -26.62 -27.09
CA LEU A 107 19.94 -25.57 -26.16
C LEU A 107 21.32 -25.90 -25.59
N THR A 108 22.22 -24.93 -25.63
CA THR A 108 23.51 -25.05 -24.94
C THR A 108 23.28 -25.21 -23.44
N PRO A 109 24.21 -25.82 -22.68
CA PRO A 109 24.10 -25.90 -21.22
C PRO A 109 23.83 -24.54 -20.55
N LYS A 110 24.35 -23.45 -21.12
CA LYS A 110 24.07 -22.07 -20.68
C LYS A 110 22.61 -21.66 -20.93
N GLN A 111 22.06 -21.97 -22.10
CA GLN A 111 20.65 -21.70 -22.42
C GLN A 111 19.69 -22.59 -21.61
N ILE A 112 20.07 -23.84 -21.33
CA ILE A 112 19.34 -24.73 -20.40
C ILE A 112 19.40 -24.14 -18.97
N GLY A 113 20.56 -23.61 -18.57
CA GLY A 113 20.71 -22.86 -17.32
C GLY A 113 19.75 -21.67 -17.25
N HIS A 114 19.58 -20.92 -18.33
CA HIS A 114 18.63 -19.81 -18.41
C HIS A 114 17.15 -20.27 -18.47
N LEU A 115 16.85 -21.56 -18.65
CA LEU A 115 15.48 -22.06 -18.47
C LEU A 115 15.16 -22.37 -17.01
N ASN A 116 16.16 -22.34 -16.13
CA ASN A 116 15.95 -22.48 -14.70
C ASN A 116 15.52 -21.12 -14.14
N PRO A 117 14.33 -21.00 -13.52
CA PRO A 117 13.81 -19.74 -12.99
C PRO A 117 14.72 -19.10 -11.92
N ASN A 118 15.67 -19.86 -11.37
CA ASN A 118 16.62 -19.41 -10.35
C ASN A 118 17.93 -18.85 -10.93
N VAL A 119 18.12 -18.83 -12.25
CA VAL A 119 19.30 -18.23 -12.87
C VAL A 119 18.96 -16.78 -13.22
N PRO A 120 19.65 -15.78 -12.62
CA PRO A 120 19.41 -14.38 -12.93
C PRO A 120 19.60 -14.14 -14.42
N HIS A 121 18.51 -13.81 -15.10
CA HIS A 121 18.61 -13.29 -16.45
C HIS A 121 19.28 -11.93 -16.32
N ALA A 122 20.45 -11.75 -16.95
CA ALA A 122 20.86 -10.41 -17.28
C ALA A 122 19.67 -9.82 -18.04
N ILE A 123 19.08 -8.74 -17.53
CA ILE A 123 18.16 -7.92 -18.30
C ILE A 123 18.99 -7.52 -19.51
N GLU A 124 18.81 -8.23 -20.62
CA GLU A 124 19.19 -7.69 -21.91
C GLU A 124 18.45 -6.37 -21.93
N LYS A 125 19.20 -5.28 -21.86
CA LYS A 125 18.67 -3.97 -22.20
C LYS A 125 17.97 -4.23 -23.52
N GLY A 126 16.64 -4.25 -23.49
CA GLY A 126 15.86 -4.33 -24.70
C GLY A 126 16.50 -3.32 -25.65
N ASP A 127 16.73 -3.73 -26.87
CA ASP A 127 17.28 -2.93 -27.96
C ASP A 127 16.50 -1.62 -28.25
N GLY A 128 15.57 -1.23 -27.38
CA GLY A 128 14.72 -0.06 -27.48
C GLY A 128 13.54 -0.28 -28.42
N THR A 129 13.26 -1.52 -28.84
CA THR A 129 12.23 -1.79 -29.86
C THR A 129 10.91 -2.32 -29.31
N GLY A 130 10.82 -2.61 -28.01
CA GLY A 130 9.53 -2.88 -27.36
C GLY A 130 8.84 -1.58 -27.01
N ASP A 131 7.64 -1.37 -27.54
CA ASP A 131 6.80 -0.23 -27.14
C ASP A 131 6.64 -0.23 -25.61
N PRO A 132 6.85 0.91 -24.92
CA PRO A 132 6.62 0.99 -23.49
C PRO A 132 5.17 0.59 -23.19
N PRO A 133 4.91 -0.05 -22.04
CA PRO A 133 3.55 -0.33 -21.62
C PRO A 133 2.72 0.97 -21.68
N PRO A 134 1.48 0.92 -22.17
CA PRO A 134 0.66 2.12 -22.30
C PRO A 134 0.51 2.79 -20.92
N PRO A 135 0.58 4.13 -20.87
CA PRO A 135 0.44 4.87 -19.62
C PRO A 135 -0.90 4.55 -18.94
N GLU A 136 -0.88 4.41 -17.61
CA GLU A 136 -2.10 4.26 -16.82
C GLU A 136 -2.88 5.58 -16.83
N THR A 137 -4.12 5.56 -17.35
CA THR A 137 -5.01 6.73 -17.41
C THR A 137 -6.14 6.65 -16.39
N ALA A 138 -6.67 7.80 -15.98
CA ALA A 138 -7.81 7.95 -15.09
C ALA A 138 -8.56 9.26 -15.36
N ASP A 139 -9.80 9.37 -14.85
CA ASP A 139 -10.66 10.53 -15.04
C ASP A 139 -11.00 11.24 -13.71
N ILE A 140 -11.18 12.57 -13.76
CA ILE A 140 -11.79 13.37 -12.68
C ILE A 140 -12.80 14.39 -13.25
N LEU A 141 -13.88 14.69 -12.53
CA LEU A 141 -14.86 15.69 -12.95
C LEU A 141 -14.45 17.10 -12.50
N ASN A 142 -14.58 18.08 -13.38
CA ASN A 142 -14.42 19.49 -13.04
C ASN A 142 -15.74 20.09 -12.47
N GLU A 143 -15.73 21.39 -12.13
CA GLU A 143 -16.89 22.10 -11.59
C GLU A 143 -18.12 22.09 -12.53
N ASP A 144 -17.90 22.00 -13.84
CA ASP A 144 -18.96 21.91 -14.85
C ASP A 144 -19.48 20.47 -15.08
N GLY A 145 -18.95 19.48 -14.35
CA GLY A 145 -19.29 18.07 -14.51
C GLY A 145 -18.66 17.41 -15.74
N ILE A 146 -17.63 18.03 -16.33
CA ILE A 146 -16.89 17.52 -17.49
C ILE A 146 -15.72 16.66 -17.00
N ALA A 147 -15.55 15.48 -17.59
CA ALA A 147 -14.44 14.58 -17.28
C ALA A 147 -13.11 15.07 -17.88
N ILE A 148 -12.07 15.11 -17.04
CA ILE A 148 -10.68 15.37 -17.40
C ILE A 148 -9.93 14.03 -17.31
N GLU A 149 -9.56 13.48 -18.47
CA GLU A 149 -8.69 12.29 -18.55
C GLU A 149 -7.22 12.70 -18.35
N TYR A 150 -6.50 11.98 -17.49
CA TYR A 150 -5.11 12.26 -17.15
C TYR A 150 -4.27 10.99 -17.01
N ILE A 151 -2.96 11.13 -17.15
CA ILE A 151 -1.97 10.05 -16.98
C ILE A 151 -1.47 10.06 -15.54
N ARG A 152 -1.56 8.93 -14.84
CA ARG A 152 -1.03 8.75 -13.49
C ARG A 152 0.48 8.54 -13.51
N ARG A 153 1.24 9.63 -13.51
CA ARG A 153 2.70 9.57 -13.42
C ARG A 153 3.27 10.76 -12.63
N PRO A 154 4.50 10.64 -12.09
CA PRO A 154 5.23 11.77 -11.55
C PRO A 154 5.52 12.82 -12.64
N VAL A 155 5.48 14.09 -12.25
CA VAL A 155 5.71 15.22 -13.17
C VAL A 155 6.73 16.16 -12.55
N GLY A 156 7.93 16.20 -13.12
CA GLY A 156 9.04 16.92 -12.50
C GLY A 156 9.39 16.33 -11.12
N THR A 157 9.33 17.16 -10.08
CA THR A 157 9.56 16.75 -8.67
C THR A 157 8.29 16.34 -7.93
N TRP A 158 7.12 16.43 -8.57
CA TRP A 158 5.82 16.21 -7.94
C TRP A 158 5.34 14.79 -8.19
N THR A 159 5.03 14.05 -7.13
CA THR A 159 4.42 12.72 -7.20
C THR A 159 2.90 12.80 -7.06
N VAL A 160 2.20 11.84 -7.65
CA VAL A 160 0.75 11.68 -7.48
C VAL A 160 0.43 11.54 -5.99
N GLY A 161 -0.54 12.32 -5.53
CA GLY A 161 -1.02 12.31 -4.15
C GLY A 161 -0.47 13.41 -3.25
N ILE A 162 0.53 14.18 -3.69
CA ILE A 162 1.06 15.32 -2.91
C ILE A 162 -0.01 16.42 -2.79
N THR A 163 -0.22 16.91 -1.56
CA THR A 163 -1.00 18.13 -1.28
C THR A 163 -0.12 19.37 -1.44
N LEU A 164 -0.68 20.44 -2.00
CA LEU A 164 -0.03 21.72 -2.29
C LEU A 164 -0.75 22.85 -1.56
N THR A 165 0.02 23.84 -1.12
CA THR A 165 -0.48 25.07 -0.49
C THR A 165 0.00 26.27 -1.29
N ARG A 166 -0.84 27.29 -1.46
CA ARG A 166 -0.49 28.50 -2.21
C ARG A 166 0.53 29.36 -1.42
N LYS A 167 1.55 29.88 -2.09
CA LYS A 167 2.68 30.62 -1.51
C LYS A 167 2.32 32.04 -1.05
N ASP A 168 1.36 32.68 -1.69
CA ASP A 168 0.83 33.99 -1.30
C ASP A 168 0.00 33.94 -0.01
N ASP A 169 -0.59 32.78 0.32
CA ASP A 169 -1.38 32.54 1.54
C ASP A 169 -0.53 32.47 2.83
N ALA A 170 0.78 32.20 2.75
CA ALA A 170 1.64 32.14 3.94
C ALA A 170 1.85 33.52 4.61
N SER A 171 1.40 34.62 3.99
CA SER A 171 1.72 35.98 4.44
C SER A 171 0.52 36.88 4.77
N GLN A 172 -0.73 36.47 4.55
CA GLN A 172 -1.89 37.36 4.75
C GLN A 172 -3.05 36.70 5.53
N ASN A 173 -3.29 37.24 6.73
CA ASN A 173 -4.48 37.03 7.57
C ASN A 173 -5.74 37.65 6.92
N ILE A 174 -6.20 37.12 5.79
CA ILE A 174 -7.49 37.49 5.20
C ILE A 174 -8.30 36.20 5.03
N GLU A 175 -9.56 36.23 5.47
CA GLU A 175 -10.55 35.15 5.31
C GLU A 175 -10.80 34.83 3.83
N ILE A 176 -9.89 34.11 3.20
CA ILE A 176 -10.07 33.48 1.90
C ILE A 176 -10.02 31.97 2.15
N GLU A 177 -11.04 31.24 1.70
CA GLU A 177 -11.14 29.79 1.85
C GLU A 177 -9.86 29.10 1.38
N TYR A 178 -9.21 28.34 2.27
CA TYR A 178 -7.98 27.61 2.00
C TYR A 178 -8.14 26.67 0.82
N VAL A 179 -7.54 26.97 -0.34
CA VAL A 179 -7.53 26.06 -1.49
C VAL A 179 -6.35 25.10 -1.35
N GLN A 180 -6.60 23.91 -0.81
CA GLN A 180 -5.65 22.81 -0.80
C GLN A 180 -5.82 21.98 -2.07
N LEU A 181 -4.72 21.77 -2.81
CA LEU A 181 -4.74 21.02 -4.06
C LEU A 181 -3.99 19.70 -3.93
N LYS A 182 -4.53 18.61 -4.45
CA LYS A 182 -3.89 17.30 -4.52
C LYS A 182 -3.47 16.96 -5.95
N VAL A 183 -2.19 16.65 -6.18
CA VAL A 183 -1.68 16.26 -7.50
C VAL A 183 -2.24 14.90 -7.91
N LEU A 184 -2.83 14.79 -9.10
CA LEU A 184 -3.36 13.52 -9.62
C LEU A 184 -2.50 12.93 -10.74
N GLY A 185 -1.87 13.77 -11.56
CA GLY A 185 -1.03 13.37 -12.68
C GLY A 185 -0.84 14.50 -13.69
N SER A 186 -0.55 14.15 -14.94
CA SER A 186 -0.42 15.11 -16.05
C SER A 186 -1.30 14.79 -17.23
N LEU A 187 -1.47 15.77 -18.10
CA LEU A 187 -1.89 15.52 -19.47
C LEU A 187 -0.73 14.98 -20.32
N LYS A 188 -1.01 14.61 -21.57
CA LYS A 188 -0.07 13.91 -22.46
C LYS A 188 1.29 14.59 -22.62
N ASP A 189 1.35 15.91 -22.49
CA ASP A 189 2.53 16.76 -22.74
C ASP A 189 3.36 17.12 -21.49
N ASP A 190 2.93 16.74 -20.29
CA ASP A 190 3.57 17.08 -19.00
C ASP A 190 3.72 18.58 -18.69
N GLU A 191 3.21 19.47 -19.55
CA GLU A 191 3.17 20.92 -19.30
C GLU A 191 1.98 21.29 -18.42
N GLN A 192 0.94 20.47 -18.46
CA GLN A 192 -0.30 20.66 -17.71
C GLN A 192 -0.51 19.54 -16.71
N MET A 193 -0.72 19.95 -15.46
CA MET A 193 -0.93 19.09 -14.30
C MET A 193 -2.42 19.03 -13.99
N VAL A 194 -2.91 17.82 -13.70
CA VAL A 194 -4.26 17.65 -13.19
C VAL A 194 -4.20 17.54 -11.67
N VAL A 195 -4.92 18.45 -11.00
CA VAL A 195 -5.00 18.53 -9.54
C VAL A 195 -6.46 18.47 -9.10
N CYS A 196 -6.69 18.04 -7.87
CA CYS A 196 -8.00 17.99 -7.23
C CYS A 196 -8.06 18.99 -6.09
N ASP A 197 -9.06 19.85 -6.06
CA ASP A 197 -9.38 20.63 -4.86
C ASP A 197 -9.88 19.69 -3.76
N VAL A 198 -9.17 19.65 -2.63
CA VAL A 198 -9.46 18.75 -1.52
C VAL A 198 -10.80 19.07 -0.84
N GLY A 199 -11.23 20.33 -0.86
CA GLY A 199 -12.46 20.78 -0.20
C GLY A 199 -13.73 20.33 -0.92
N ASN A 200 -13.73 20.38 -2.26
CA ASN A 200 -14.93 20.09 -3.07
C ASN A 200 -14.79 18.85 -3.98
N GLY A 201 -13.58 18.26 -4.07
CA GLY A 201 -13.30 17.07 -4.88
C GLY A 201 -13.26 17.30 -6.38
N THR A 202 -13.25 18.55 -6.83
CA THR A 202 -13.28 18.90 -8.26
C THR A 202 -11.88 18.93 -8.86
N GLY A 203 -11.77 18.40 -10.07
CA GLY A 203 -10.53 18.40 -10.84
C GLY A 203 -10.33 19.70 -11.60
N THR A 204 -9.09 20.20 -11.62
CA THR A 204 -8.70 21.33 -12.46
C THR A 204 -7.34 21.09 -13.10
N VAL A 205 -7.07 21.81 -14.19
CA VAL A 205 -5.82 21.75 -14.94
C VAL A 205 -5.03 23.02 -14.64
N ILE A 206 -3.80 22.85 -14.15
CA ILE A 206 -2.90 23.95 -13.83
C ILE A 206 -1.59 23.78 -14.61
N ALA A 207 -1.06 24.88 -15.15
CA ALA A 207 0.25 24.84 -15.78
C ALA A 207 1.32 24.45 -14.75
N ARG A 208 2.23 23.57 -15.11
CA ARG A 208 3.32 23.14 -14.22
C ARG A 208 4.11 24.33 -13.64
N ALA A 209 4.38 25.33 -14.48
CA ALA A 209 5.08 26.54 -14.05
C ALA A 209 4.32 27.31 -12.97
N ASP A 210 2.99 27.31 -13.00
CA ASP A 210 2.18 28.00 -12.00
C ASP A 210 2.20 27.25 -10.66
N LEU A 211 2.18 25.92 -10.68
CA LEU A 211 2.41 25.13 -9.46
C LEU A 211 3.77 25.43 -8.84
N GLU A 212 4.83 25.45 -9.64
CA GLU A 212 6.19 25.72 -9.14
C GLU A 212 6.35 27.16 -8.60
N ASN A 213 5.67 28.14 -9.20
CA ASN A 213 5.80 29.55 -8.83
C ASN A 213 4.90 29.96 -7.67
N TYR A 214 3.67 29.44 -7.62
CA TYR A 214 2.63 29.91 -6.69
C TYR A 214 2.26 28.89 -5.63
N TYR A 215 2.78 27.66 -5.68
CA TYR A 215 2.47 26.65 -4.69
C TYR A 215 3.75 26.08 -4.10
N GLU A 216 3.69 25.78 -2.81
CA GLU A 216 4.71 25.05 -2.09
C GLU A 216 4.17 23.69 -1.69
N ILE A 217 5.07 22.72 -1.59
CA ILE A 217 4.78 21.52 -0.82
C ILE A 217 4.70 22.04 0.61
N PRO A 218 3.53 22.03 1.30
CA PRO A 218 3.54 22.17 2.73
C PRO A 218 4.50 21.08 3.20
N THR A 219 5.66 21.50 3.70
CA THR A 219 6.59 20.54 4.27
C THR A 219 5.92 20.19 5.58
N PRO A 220 5.32 18.99 5.73
CA PRO A 220 4.68 18.68 6.98
C PRO A 220 5.73 18.89 8.06
N GLU A 221 5.39 19.69 9.09
CA GLU A 221 6.34 20.01 10.16
C GLU A 221 6.72 18.77 10.98
N THR A 222 6.22 17.60 10.59
CA THR A 222 6.68 16.26 10.98
C THR A 222 8.21 16.20 10.98
N GLY A 223 8.77 15.95 12.15
CA GLY A 223 10.23 15.92 12.35
C GLY A 223 10.82 17.20 12.94
N LYS A 224 10.11 18.33 12.88
CA LYS A 224 10.54 19.55 13.58
C LYS A 224 10.19 19.44 15.07
N PRO A 225 11.12 19.83 15.97
CA PRO A 225 10.81 19.99 17.38
C PRO A 225 9.68 20.98 17.60
N PHE A 226 8.70 20.60 18.42
CA PHE A 226 7.67 21.53 18.91
C PHE A 226 7.99 22.01 20.32
N LYS A 227 7.41 23.15 20.69
CA LYS A 227 7.54 23.71 22.04
C LYS A 227 6.65 22.91 23.00
N TYR A 228 7.19 22.53 24.15
CA TYR A 228 6.45 21.83 25.20
C TYR A 228 6.99 22.22 26.58
N ASP A 229 6.18 22.02 27.62
CA ASP A 229 6.59 22.17 29.03
C ASP A 229 7.40 20.93 29.46
N LYS A 230 8.71 21.12 29.64
CA LYS A 230 9.64 20.05 30.03
C LYS A 230 9.36 19.52 31.43
N ALA A 231 8.94 20.37 32.36
CA ALA A 231 8.62 19.93 33.72
C ALA A 231 7.37 19.06 33.69
N LYS A 232 6.36 19.45 32.91
CA LYS A 232 5.15 18.67 32.74
C LYS A 232 5.39 17.36 32.00
N ALA A 233 6.22 17.37 30.96
CA ALA A 233 6.64 16.14 30.28
C ALA A 233 7.34 15.17 31.25
N SER A 234 8.27 15.65 32.08
CA SER A 234 8.91 14.83 33.11
C SER A 234 7.91 14.30 34.15
N GLU A 235 6.93 15.12 34.55
CA GLU A 235 5.88 14.73 35.50
C GLU A 235 4.98 13.62 34.94
N TYR A 236 4.71 13.67 33.64
CA TYR A 236 3.99 12.64 32.90
C TYR A 236 4.87 11.50 32.41
N GLY A 237 6.17 11.51 32.75
CA GLY A 237 7.18 10.56 32.30
C GLY A 237 7.21 10.38 30.78
N MET A 238 7.16 11.49 30.06
CA MET A 238 7.31 11.58 28.62
C MET A 238 8.74 12.05 28.30
N ALA A 239 9.45 11.32 27.44
CA ALA A 239 10.77 11.70 26.96
C ALA A 239 10.69 12.27 25.54
N GLU A 240 11.54 13.26 25.23
CA GLU A 240 11.72 13.71 23.85
C GLU A 240 12.45 12.63 23.05
N VAL A 241 11.98 12.40 21.82
CA VAL A 241 12.62 11.49 20.87
C VAL A 241 12.74 12.18 19.51
N ARG A 242 13.89 11.95 18.87
CA ARG A 242 14.16 12.31 17.49
C ARG A 242 14.53 11.04 16.74
N LEU A 243 13.75 10.71 15.72
CA LEU A 243 14.03 9.60 14.82
C LEU A 243 14.49 10.13 13.48
N GLU A 244 15.52 9.50 12.93
CA GLU A 244 15.95 9.78 11.56
C GLU A 244 15.05 9.11 10.53
N ALA A 245 15.15 9.62 9.30
CA ALA A 245 14.51 9.03 8.14
C ALA A 245 15.27 7.78 7.68
N HIS A 246 14.52 6.74 7.31
CA HIS A 246 15.00 5.53 6.63
C HIS A 246 14.27 5.39 5.29
N PRO A 247 14.62 6.21 4.27
CA PRO A 247 13.89 6.26 3.01
C PRO A 247 13.87 4.93 2.25
N LYS A 248 14.87 4.06 2.46
CA LYS A 248 14.89 2.72 1.87
C LYS A 248 13.90 1.76 2.51
N ALA A 249 13.70 1.84 3.83
CA ALA A 249 12.63 1.12 4.49
C ALA A 249 11.27 1.62 3.99
N GLN A 250 11.09 2.94 3.84
CA GLN A 250 9.87 3.51 3.24
C GLN A 250 9.62 2.96 1.84
N GLU A 251 10.64 2.99 0.96
CA GLU A 251 10.54 2.47 -0.41
C GLU A 251 10.06 1.01 -0.44
N LEU A 252 10.54 0.17 0.49
CA LEU A 252 10.09 -1.21 0.60
C LEU A 252 8.60 -1.31 0.94
N PHE A 253 8.16 -0.58 1.98
CA PHE A 253 6.75 -0.57 2.39
C PHE A 253 5.84 -0.02 1.28
N ASP A 254 6.26 1.07 0.62
CA ASP A 254 5.53 1.66 -0.51
C ASP A 254 5.36 0.65 -1.67
N LYS A 255 6.40 -0.12 -1.98
CA LYS A 255 6.34 -1.18 -3.01
C LYS A 255 5.43 -2.34 -2.62
N ILE A 256 5.46 -2.76 -1.36
CA ILE A 256 4.57 -3.82 -0.86
C ILE A 256 3.10 -3.37 -0.91
N ILE A 257 2.81 -2.16 -0.42
CA ILE A 257 1.47 -1.56 -0.45
C ILE A 257 1.02 -1.32 -1.91
N GLY A 258 1.94 -0.90 -2.77
CA GLY A 258 1.74 -0.71 -4.21
C GLY A 258 1.64 -1.99 -5.03
N ARG A 259 1.80 -3.16 -4.40
CA ARG A 259 1.75 -4.49 -5.05
C ARG A 259 2.77 -4.63 -6.20
N ASP A 260 3.98 -4.11 -6.00
CA ASP A 260 5.07 -4.23 -6.95
C ASP A 260 5.37 -5.72 -7.23
N VAL A 261 5.41 -6.09 -8.51
CA VAL A 261 5.63 -7.47 -8.97
C VAL A 261 6.99 -8.05 -8.58
N ALA A 262 7.94 -7.19 -8.18
CA ALA A 262 9.21 -7.64 -7.61
C ALA A 262 9.06 -8.25 -6.20
N PHE A 263 8.00 -7.87 -5.47
CA PHE A 263 7.77 -8.28 -4.07
C PHE A 263 6.49 -9.11 -3.90
N LEU A 264 5.59 -9.10 -4.89
CA LEU A 264 4.34 -9.84 -4.83
C LEU A 264 4.10 -10.64 -6.11
N GLY A 265 3.59 -11.86 -5.94
CA GLY A 265 3.06 -12.66 -7.03
C GLY A 265 1.77 -12.10 -7.60
N THR A 266 1.37 -12.60 -8.77
CA THR A 266 0.12 -12.21 -9.44
C THR A 266 -1.13 -12.51 -8.61
N ASP A 267 -1.03 -13.47 -7.69
CA ASP A 267 -2.06 -13.82 -6.70
C ASP A 267 -2.04 -12.93 -5.44
N GLY A 268 -1.07 -12.02 -5.32
CA GLY A 268 -0.85 -11.17 -4.15
C GLY A 268 -0.02 -11.82 -3.04
N THR A 269 0.53 -13.02 -3.27
CA THR A 269 1.41 -13.68 -2.31
C THR A 269 2.73 -12.93 -2.19
N LEU A 270 3.15 -12.60 -0.97
CA LEU A 270 4.40 -11.90 -0.71
C LEU A 270 5.60 -12.81 -0.96
N TYR A 271 6.57 -12.35 -1.75
CA TYR A 271 7.85 -13.01 -1.93
C TYR A 271 8.76 -12.71 -0.73
N ARG A 272 8.60 -13.48 0.35
CA ARG A 272 9.34 -13.30 1.61
C ARG A 272 10.86 -13.22 1.41
N GLU A 273 11.43 -14.06 0.56
CA GLU A 273 12.87 -14.04 0.25
C GLU A 273 13.32 -12.71 -0.37
N GLU A 274 12.48 -12.11 -1.21
CA GLU A 274 12.76 -10.83 -1.86
C GLU A 274 12.69 -9.65 -0.91
N VAL A 275 11.65 -9.63 -0.07
CA VAL A 275 11.52 -8.65 1.01
C VAL A 275 12.70 -8.75 1.97
N GLN A 276 13.07 -9.96 2.39
CA GLN A 276 14.19 -10.20 3.29
C GLN A 276 15.51 -9.73 2.68
N ARG A 277 15.74 -10.07 1.40
CA ARG A 277 16.93 -9.66 0.66
C ARG A 277 17.02 -8.15 0.55
N TYR A 278 15.92 -7.47 0.23
CA TYR A 278 15.89 -6.02 0.15
C TYR A 278 16.17 -5.39 1.52
N TRP A 279 15.52 -5.87 2.58
CA TRP A 279 15.73 -5.40 3.95
C TRP A 279 17.19 -5.54 4.38
N ASN A 280 17.78 -6.73 4.21
CA ASN A 280 19.17 -6.98 4.58
C ASN A 280 20.18 -6.17 3.76
N THR A 281 19.81 -5.76 2.55
CA THR A 281 20.68 -4.96 1.68
C THR A 281 20.58 -3.46 1.98
N HIS A 282 19.40 -2.98 2.36
CA HIS A 282 19.10 -1.55 2.35
C HIS A 282 18.63 -0.96 3.69
N CYS A 283 18.30 -1.80 4.67
CA CYS A 283 17.75 -1.42 5.98
C CYS A 283 18.63 -1.94 7.13
N THR A 284 19.93 -2.12 6.89
CA THR A 284 20.86 -2.74 7.86
C THR A 284 20.95 -2.00 9.19
N ASP A 285 20.69 -0.70 9.16
CA ASP A 285 20.67 0.19 10.32
C ASP A 285 19.41 0.06 11.18
N LEU A 286 18.40 -0.66 10.68
CA LEU A 286 17.19 -1.03 11.41
C LEU A 286 17.25 -2.44 12.01
N ASN A 287 18.35 -3.17 11.80
CA ASN A 287 18.50 -4.50 12.34
C ASN A 287 18.80 -4.45 13.84
N ASP A 288 18.24 -5.42 14.57
CA ASP A 288 18.58 -5.62 15.97
C ASP A 288 20.08 -5.95 16.09
N PRO A 289 20.86 -5.16 16.86
CA PRO A 289 22.29 -5.40 17.04
C PRO A 289 22.61 -6.68 17.82
N THR A 290 21.62 -7.30 18.46
CA THR A 290 21.78 -8.50 19.30
C THR A 290 21.49 -9.80 18.55
N THR A 291 20.95 -9.73 17.33
CA THR A 291 20.69 -10.89 16.47
C THR A 291 21.45 -10.75 15.15
N ASP A 292 21.77 -11.86 14.49
CA ASP A 292 22.41 -11.88 13.15
C ASP A 292 21.43 -11.45 12.03
N ALA A 293 20.73 -10.33 12.25
CA ALA A 293 20.15 -9.47 11.22
C ALA A 293 19.31 -10.20 10.16
N THR A 294 18.10 -10.62 10.53
CA THR A 294 17.03 -10.98 9.59
C THR A 294 15.69 -10.43 10.11
N LEU A 295 14.71 -10.23 9.22
CA LEU A 295 13.34 -9.99 9.68
C LEU A 295 12.92 -11.31 10.33
N PRO A 296 12.52 -11.32 11.60
CA PRO A 296 12.11 -12.55 12.27
C PRO A 296 11.01 -13.27 11.49
N GLU A 297 11.00 -14.61 11.53
CA GLU A 297 10.00 -15.43 10.83
C GLU A 297 8.55 -15.08 11.26
N LYS A 298 8.38 -14.55 12.46
CA LYS A 298 7.08 -14.16 13.01
C LYS A 298 6.60 -12.77 12.54
N SER A 299 7.53 -11.90 12.14
CA SER A 299 7.24 -10.55 11.63
C SER A 299 6.56 -10.52 10.24
N TRP A 300 6.49 -11.65 9.54
CA TRP A 300 5.92 -11.72 8.19
C TRP A 300 4.43 -11.42 8.14
N LEU A 301 3.70 -11.71 9.21
CA LEU A 301 2.25 -11.51 9.26
C LEU A 301 1.87 -10.07 8.89
N TYR A 302 2.58 -9.09 9.44
CA TYR A 302 2.30 -7.69 9.17
C TYR A 302 2.55 -7.28 7.71
N PHE A 303 3.66 -7.72 7.12
CA PHE A 303 3.93 -7.48 5.71
C PHE A 303 2.85 -8.10 4.81
N GLU A 304 2.36 -9.29 5.15
CA GLU A 304 1.29 -9.97 4.44
C GLU A 304 -0.05 -9.23 4.56
N GLN A 305 -0.39 -8.75 5.76
CA GLN A 305 -1.61 -7.96 5.96
C GLN A 305 -1.53 -6.59 5.26
N LEU A 306 -0.35 -5.96 5.21
CA LEU A 306 -0.11 -4.74 4.44
C LEU A 306 -0.28 -4.97 2.94
N ALA A 307 0.34 -6.03 2.40
CA ALA A 307 0.20 -6.47 1.01
C ALA A 307 -1.26 -6.76 0.62
N ALA A 308 -2.02 -7.35 1.56
CA ALA A 308 -3.44 -7.62 1.40
C ALA A 308 -4.32 -6.37 1.56
N GLY A 309 -3.75 -5.22 1.95
CA GLY A 309 -4.49 -3.99 2.19
C GLY A 309 -5.46 -4.10 3.38
N ARG A 310 -5.10 -4.91 4.39
CA ARG A 310 -5.94 -5.20 5.57
C ARG A 310 -5.55 -4.42 6.82
N ILE A 311 -4.52 -3.57 6.76
CA ILE A 311 -4.18 -2.68 7.88
C ILE A 311 -4.88 -1.33 7.72
N SER A 312 -5.51 -0.87 8.80
CA SER A 312 -6.25 0.38 8.89
C SER A 312 -5.62 1.32 9.92
N ASP A 313 -5.58 2.62 9.61
CA ASP A 313 -5.26 3.68 10.59
C ASP A 313 -6.43 4.02 11.51
N THR A 314 -7.57 3.41 11.29
CA THR A 314 -8.84 3.83 11.88
C THR A 314 -9.68 2.63 12.29
N ILE A 315 -10.50 2.87 13.32
CA ILE A 315 -11.44 1.89 13.84
C ILE A 315 -12.80 1.96 13.14
N ASP A 316 -12.97 2.77 12.07
CA ASP A 316 -14.21 2.93 11.29
C ASP A 316 -15.08 1.68 11.37
N GLY A 317 -16.36 1.86 11.75
CA GLY A 317 -17.24 0.77 12.21
C GLY A 317 -17.13 -0.53 11.40
N ASP A 318 -17.29 -1.67 12.08
CA ASP A 318 -16.99 -3.06 11.65
C ASP A 318 -17.80 -3.60 10.43
N SER A 319 -18.14 -2.76 9.45
CA SER A 319 -19.07 -3.06 8.36
C SER A 319 -18.39 -3.36 7.01
N GLY A 320 -17.06 -3.32 6.94
CA GLY A 320 -16.32 -3.47 5.68
C GLY A 320 -14.99 -4.21 5.81
N LYS A 321 -14.74 -5.11 4.85
CA LYS A 321 -13.46 -5.81 4.66
C LYS A 321 -12.36 -4.94 4.02
N THR A 322 -12.70 -3.70 3.67
CA THR A 322 -11.80 -2.73 3.07
C THR A 322 -11.60 -1.57 4.04
N PRO A 323 -10.35 -1.21 4.37
CA PRO A 323 -10.09 -0.03 5.19
C PRO A 323 -10.47 1.23 4.42
N THR A 324 -11.17 2.14 5.09
CA THR A 324 -11.45 3.50 4.60
C THR A 324 -10.18 4.34 4.60
N LYS A 325 -9.32 4.15 5.60
CA LYS A 325 -7.97 4.73 5.71
C LYS A 325 -6.94 3.64 5.91
N LYS A 326 -6.16 3.37 4.87
CA LYS A 326 -5.07 2.40 4.92
C LYS A 326 -3.95 2.92 5.82
N HIS A 327 -3.46 2.06 6.71
CA HIS A 327 -2.26 2.35 7.47
C HIS A 327 -1.05 2.33 6.56
N THR A 328 -0.20 3.34 6.67
CA THR A 328 1.08 3.42 5.97
C THR A 328 2.19 3.68 6.99
N PRO A 329 3.19 2.79 7.14
CA PRO A 329 4.35 3.06 7.98
C PRO A 329 5.13 4.29 7.48
N HIS A 330 5.65 5.11 8.41
CA HIS A 330 6.32 6.37 8.08
C HIS A 330 7.83 6.37 8.40
N PHE A 331 8.58 5.57 7.65
CA PHE A 331 10.04 5.54 7.70
C PHE A 331 10.70 6.69 6.92
N GLY A 332 10.04 7.24 5.91
CA GLY A 332 10.69 8.11 4.91
C GLY A 332 11.05 9.51 5.41
N LYS A 333 10.58 9.89 6.59
CA LYS A 333 10.80 11.21 7.19
C LYS A 333 11.34 11.08 8.61
N SER A 334 12.18 12.04 8.99
CA SER A 334 12.57 12.21 10.38
C SER A 334 11.33 12.59 11.20
N ASN A 335 11.28 12.15 12.45
CA ASN A 335 10.15 12.37 13.35
C ASN A 335 10.64 12.98 14.67
N PHE A 336 9.84 13.89 15.21
CA PHE A 336 9.99 14.41 16.56
C PHE A 336 8.68 14.18 17.31
N PHE A 337 8.79 13.61 18.51
CA PHE A 337 7.65 13.37 19.37
C PHE A 337 8.07 13.24 20.83
N LEU A 338 7.09 13.32 21.73
CA LEU A 338 7.25 12.88 23.11
C LEU A 338 6.70 11.46 23.24
N VAL A 339 7.38 10.56 23.94
CA VAL A 339 6.93 9.17 24.16
C VAL A 339 6.95 8.83 25.64
N MET A 340 6.00 8.01 26.07
CA MET A 340 6.04 7.40 27.40
C MET A 340 7.33 6.61 27.63
N ASP A 341 8.10 7.06 28.62
CA ASP A 341 9.43 6.56 28.90
C ASP A 341 9.47 5.66 30.14
N PHE A 342 8.74 4.54 30.14
CA PHE A 342 8.93 3.51 31.17
C PHE A 342 9.81 2.38 30.63
N PRO A 343 10.64 1.75 31.49
CA PRO A 343 11.48 0.63 31.09
C PRO A 343 10.61 -0.59 30.76
N GLU A 344 10.97 -1.29 29.68
CA GLU A 344 10.39 -2.61 29.41
C GLU A 344 10.86 -3.62 30.47
N PHE A 345 10.04 -4.64 30.69
CA PHE A 345 10.25 -5.66 31.70
C PHE A 345 9.79 -7.01 31.14
N ASP A 346 10.42 -8.10 31.54
CA ASP A 346 9.92 -9.43 31.21
C ASP A 346 8.63 -9.66 32.02
N TRP A 347 7.50 -9.98 31.37
CA TRP A 347 6.19 -10.02 32.04
C TRP A 347 6.09 -11.07 33.17
N ASP A 348 6.88 -12.15 33.08
CA ASP A 348 7.06 -13.17 34.12
C ASP A 348 7.98 -12.73 35.28
N ASN A 349 8.65 -11.57 35.16
CA ASN A 349 9.58 -11.04 36.15
C ASN A 349 8.93 -9.94 37.01
N GLU A 350 8.37 -10.35 38.15
CA GLU A 350 7.69 -9.48 39.11
C GLU A 350 8.55 -8.31 39.63
N GLU A 351 9.88 -8.47 39.74
CA GLU A 351 10.76 -7.40 40.21
C GLU A 351 10.91 -6.31 39.15
N GLU A 352 11.16 -6.70 37.90
CA GLU A 352 11.24 -5.76 36.78
C GLU A 352 9.92 -5.04 36.55
N LYS A 353 8.79 -5.77 36.60
CA LYS A 353 7.45 -5.18 36.50
C LYS A 353 7.23 -4.14 37.59
N LYS A 354 7.52 -4.49 38.84
CA LYS A 354 7.36 -3.57 39.98
C LYS A 354 8.21 -2.31 39.85
N ASP A 355 9.41 -2.42 39.30
CA ASP A 355 10.28 -1.26 39.06
C ASP A 355 9.80 -0.40 37.89
N ALA A 356 9.28 -1.00 36.81
CA ALA A 356 8.64 -0.27 35.72
C ALA A 356 7.40 0.51 36.18
N LEU A 357 6.57 -0.08 37.04
CA LEU A 357 5.36 0.54 37.59
C LEU A 357 5.63 1.72 38.55
N ARG A 358 6.87 1.85 39.06
CA ARG A 358 7.27 3.01 39.89
C ARG A 358 7.70 4.22 39.06
N HIS A 359 7.76 4.08 37.74
CA HIS A 359 8.25 5.13 36.86
C HIS A 359 7.28 6.33 36.80
N PRO A 360 7.76 7.59 36.73
CA PRO A 360 6.91 8.78 36.58
C PRO A 360 5.90 8.72 35.42
N SER A 361 6.19 7.90 34.39
CA SER A 361 5.33 7.68 33.22
C SER A 361 3.95 7.16 33.57
N MET A 362 3.72 6.63 34.77
CA MET A 362 2.41 6.12 35.17
C MET A 362 1.39 7.24 35.42
N LYS A 363 1.85 8.49 35.65
CA LYS A 363 0.93 9.61 35.91
C LYS A 363 0.00 9.89 34.73
N ILE A 364 0.50 9.81 33.49
CA ILE A 364 -0.33 10.03 32.31
C ILE A 364 -1.41 8.96 32.19
N LEU A 365 -1.13 7.72 32.62
CA LEU A 365 -2.09 6.63 32.62
C LEU A 365 -3.22 6.87 33.61
N LYS A 366 -2.90 7.39 34.80
CA LYS A 366 -3.91 7.76 35.77
C LYS A 366 -4.79 8.88 35.21
N GLN A 367 -4.17 9.86 34.55
CA GLN A 367 -4.87 10.99 33.98
C GLN A 367 -5.74 10.62 32.77
N LEU A 368 -5.36 9.63 31.93
CA LEU A 368 -6.09 9.22 30.72
C LEU A 368 -7.00 8.00 30.87
N PHE A 369 -6.66 7.06 31.76
CA PHE A 369 -7.35 5.77 31.89
C PHE A 369 -7.80 5.45 33.32
N ASP A 370 -7.47 6.30 34.31
CA ASP A 370 -7.68 6.02 35.74
C ASP A 370 -6.94 4.77 36.26
N LYS A 371 -5.85 4.38 35.57
CA LYS A 371 -5.04 3.19 35.85
C LYS A 371 -3.58 3.56 36.09
N GLU A 372 -2.87 2.71 36.82
CA GLU A 372 -1.44 2.91 37.15
C GLU A 372 -0.56 1.80 36.57
N ASP A 373 -1.16 0.76 35.98
CA ASP A 373 -0.46 -0.33 35.32
C ASP A 373 -0.68 -0.23 33.80
N PRO A 374 0.39 -0.12 32.99
CA PRO A 374 0.27 0.01 31.54
C PRO A 374 -0.25 -1.27 30.89
N THR A 375 -0.18 -2.43 31.53
CA THR A 375 -0.70 -3.70 30.98
C THR A 375 -2.14 -4.00 31.39
N ALA A 376 -2.71 -3.18 32.27
CA ALA A 376 -4.09 -3.33 32.71
C ALA A 376 -5.11 -2.62 31.81
N ILE A 377 -4.68 -2.01 30.69
CA ILE A 377 -5.51 -1.14 29.84
C ILE A 377 -5.81 -1.86 28.52
N ILE A 378 -7.09 -2.09 28.24
CA ILE A 378 -7.50 -2.74 26.98
C ILE A 378 -7.60 -1.75 25.83
N ARG A 379 -7.54 -2.25 24.59
CA ARG A 379 -7.60 -1.41 23.40
C ARG A 379 -8.84 -0.54 23.32
N ASP A 380 -10.01 -1.04 23.72
CA ASP A 380 -11.25 -0.24 23.72
C ASP A 380 -11.21 0.97 24.68
N GLU A 381 -10.61 0.79 25.86
CA GLU A 381 -10.38 1.88 26.82
C GLU A 381 -9.41 2.91 26.26
N ILE A 382 -8.37 2.46 25.56
CA ILE A 382 -7.41 3.34 24.88
C ILE A 382 -8.15 4.21 23.87
N ASN A 383 -8.96 3.58 23.02
CA ASN A 383 -9.67 4.28 21.96
C ASN A 383 -10.63 5.33 22.50
N THR A 384 -11.42 4.96 23.52
CA THR A 384 -12.40 5.85 24.16
C THR A 384 -11.71 7.03 24.86
N ALA A 385 -10.56 6.80 25.48
CA ALA A 385 -9.83 7.86 26.18
C ALA A 385 -9.09 8.80 25.23
N LEU A 386 -8.58 8.31 24.10
CA LEU A 386 -7.83 9.13 23.15
C LEU A 386 -8.73 9.89 22.16
N TRP A 387 -9.84 9.29 21.71
CA TRP A 387 -10.57 9.79 20.55
C TRP A 387 -12.02 10.17 20.87
N GLU A 388 -12.45 11.32 20.36
CA GLU A 388 -13.87 11.66 20.18
C GLU A 388 -14.39 11.15 18.83
N ASP A 389 -13.57 11.32 17.79
CA ASP A 389 -13.80 10.78 16.44
C ASP A 389 -12.45 10.27 15.93
N HIS A 390 -12.22 8.96 16.04
CA HIS A 390 -10.95 8.33 15.66
C HIS A 390 -10.68 8.48 14.16
N ASP A 391 -11.74 8.40 13.35
CA ASP A 391 -11.66 8.41 11.90
C ASP A 391 -11.17 9.77 11.43
N LYS A 392 -11.69 10.85 12.02
CA LYS A 392 -11.21 12.22 11.78
C LYS A 392 -10.00 12.62 12.64
N ARG A 393 -9.46 11.72 13.47
CA ARG A 393 -8.35 11.98 14.40
C ARG A 393 -8.64 13.17 15.32
N ILE A 394 -9.88 13.28 15.79
CA ILE A 394 -10.31 14.29 16.76
C ILE A 394 -10.10 13.72 18.16
N GLN A 395 -9.21 14.38 18.90
CA GLN A 395 -8.84 14.00 20.27
C GLN A 395 -10.02 14.20 21.23
N SER A 396 -10.18 13.27 22.17
CA SER A 396 -11.17 13.39 23.23
C SER A 396 -10.89 14.61 24.11
N LYS A 397 -11.90 15.09 24.85
CA LYS A 397 -11.72 16.16 25.85
C LYS A 397 -10.64 15.81 26.88
N ARG A 398 -10.54 14.54 27.25
CA ARG A 398 -9.56 14.04 28.22
C ARG A 398 -8.14 14.13 27.65
N ALA A 399 -7.95 13.70 26.41
CA ALA A 399 -6.67 13.79 25.72
C ALA A 399 -6.27 15.25 25.44
N LYS A 400 -7.19 16.10 24.97
CA LYS A 400 -6.93 17.53 24.76
C LYS A 400 -6.44 18.24 26.02
N ALA A 401 -6.99 17.91 27.19
CA ALA A 401 -6.52 18.47 28.46
C ALA A 401 -5.05 18.11 28.75
N VAL A 402 -4.65 16.85 28.53
CA VAL A 402 -3.26 16.42 28.72
C VAL A 402 -2.32 17.07 27.68
N ILE A 403 -2.77 17.19 26.43
CA ILE A 403 -2.00 17.90 25.38
C ILE A 403 -1.78 19.35 25.78
N ALA A 404 -2.84 20.05 26.21
CA ALA A 404 -2.75 21.45 26.63
C ALA A 404 -1.72 21.62 27.75
N GLU A 405 -1.75 20.76 28.76
CA GLU A 405 -0.79 20.78 29.86
C GLU A 405 0.65 20.52 29.38
N LEU A 406 0.87 19.54 28.50
CA LEU A 406 2.18 19.24 27.94
C LEU A 406 2.72 20.35 27.05
N LEU A 407 1.86 21.08 26.34
CA LEU A 407 2.25 22.20 25.49
C LEU A 407 2.37 23.53 26.27
N GLY A 408 1.92 23.56 27.53
CA GLY A 408 1.86 24.78 28.34
C GLY A 408 0.80 25.77 27.85
N ILE A 409 -0.28 25.26 27.25
CA ILE A 409 -1.41 26.03 26.73
C ILE A 409 -2.50 26.07 27.81
N ALA A 410 -2.97 27.27 28.14
CA ALA A 410 -3.91 27.48 29.25
C ALA A 410 -5.37 27.14 28.90
N ASP A 411 -5.79 27.37 27.65
CA ASP A 411 -7.14 27.05 27.18
C ASP A 411 -7.13 25.73 26.42
N VAL A 412 -7.90 24.75 26.89
CA VAL A 412 -8.03 23.43 26.25
C VAL A 412 -8.70 23.50 24.86
N ASN A 413 -9.34 24.62 24.54
CA ASN A 413 -9.96 24.86 23.24
C ASN A 413 -9.09 25.73 22.32
N ASP A 414 -7.83 26.01 22.70
CA ASP A 414 -6.90 26.70 21.81
C ASP A 414 -6.73 25.90 20.50
N PRO A 415 -6.95 26.52 19.32
CA PRO A 415 -6.83 25.83 18.03
C PRO A 415 -5.46 25.20 17.78
N GLU A 416 -4.39 25.69 18.42
CA GLU A 416 -3.07 25.09 18.31
C GLU A 416 -3.05 23.64 18.81
N ILE A 417 -3.89 23.28 19.79
CA ILE A 417 -3.98 21.90 20.31
C ILE A 417 -4.42 20.93 19.21
N ASP A 418 -5.25 21.37 18.27
CA ASP A 418 -5.77 20.52 17.21
C ASP A 418 -4.70 20.12 16.18
N ASN A 419 -3.52 20.76 16.20
CA ASN A 419 -2.34 20.39 15.41
C ASN A 419 -1.57 19.20 16.00
N TYR A 420 -1.92 18.76 17.21
CA TYR A 420 -1.25 17.66 17.90
C TYR A 420 -2.20 16.51 18.17
N GLU A 421 -1.63 15.34 18.41
CA GLU A 421 -2.37 14.14 18.73
C GLU A 421 -1.61 13.27 19.72
N PHE A 422 -2.38 12.70 20.65
CA PHE A 422 -1.97 11.50 21.36
C PHE A 422 -2.37 10.27 20.57
N THR A 423 -1.42 9.38 20.37
CA THR A 423 -1.61 8.11 19.69
C THR A 423 -0.92 7.03 20.50
N LEU A 424 -1.23 5.78 20.18
CA LEU A 424 -0.28 4.71 20.48
C LEU A 424 1.00 4.91 19.67
N ILE A 425 2.10 4.36 20.17
CA ILE A 425 3.32 4.31 19.38
C ILE A 425 3.07 3.54 18.09
N ARG A 426 3.58 4.04 16.96
CA ARG A 426 3.51 3.31 15.70
C ARG A 426 4.61 2.27 15.62
N GLN A 427 4.35 1.23 14.84
CA GLN A 427 5.31 0.18 14.53
C GLN A 427 6.66 0.73 14.03
N ASP A 428 6.64 1.69 13.10
CA ASP A 428 7.85 2.28 12.54
C ASP A 428 8.64 3.14 13.55
N GLN A 429 7.94 3.74 14.51
CA GLN A 429 8.56 4.48 15.61
C GLN A 429 9.20 3.51 16.61
N TYR A 430 8.49 2.43 16.94
CA TYR A 430 8.96 1.40 17.85
C TYR A 430 10.21 0.69 17.31
N ALA A 431 10.18 0.24 16.04
CA ALA A 431 11.30 -0.42 15.38
C ALA A 431 12.57 0.46 15.37
N ARG A 432 12.44 1.76 15.07
CA ARG A 432 13.56 2.72 15.08
C ARG A 432 14.08 3.04 16.47
N LEU A 433 13.26 2.92 17.52
CA LEU A 433 13.69 3.08 18.91
C LEU A 433 14.41 1.84 19.47
N SER A 434 14.18 0.69 18.85
CA SER A 434 14.91 -0.55 19.10
C SER A 434 16.28 -0.56 18.42
N ALA A 435 16.29 -0.22 17.13
CA ALA A 435 17.49 -0.14 16.31
C ALA A 435 18.35 1.06 16.70
N GLY A 436 19.13 0.90 17.76
CA GLY A 436 20.05 1.91 18.21
C GLY A 436 21.10 2.21 17.14
N GLN A 437 21.07 3.40 16.53
CA GLN A 437 22.24 3.88 15.82
C GLN A 437 23.40 3.99 16.82
N ALA A 438 24.49 3.27 16.56
CA ALA A 438 25.74 3.40 17.30
C ALA A 438 26.21 4.87 17.26
N GLY A 439 25.90 5.63 18.32
CA GLY A 439 26.22 7.06 18.43
C GLY A 439 25.04 7.99 18.73
N MET A 440 23.78 7.52 18.68
CA MET A 440 22.64 8.29 19.17
C MET A 440 22.35 7.95 20.64
N ALA A 441 22.30 8.97 21.49
CA ALA A 441 22.26 8.86 22.95
C ALA A 441 20.94 8.30 23.54
N GLN A 442 20.03 7.76 22.73
CA GLN A 442 18.70 7.32 23.19
C GLN A 442 18.24 6.04 22.49
N THR A 443 19.03 4.97 22.61
CA THR A 443 18.47 3.63 22.38
C THR A 443 17.57 3.31 23.57
N LYS A 444 16.30 3.00 23.31
CA LYS A 444 15.36 2.60 24.38
C LYS A 444 15.32 1.08 24.57
N ASN A 445 16.06 0.35 23.73
CA ASN A 445 16.14 -1.12 23.72
C ASN A 445 14.75 -1.75 23.68
N TYR A 446 13.84 -1.12 22.92
CA TYR A 446 12.49 -1.63 22.75
C TYR A 446 12.51 -2.99 22.05
N GLY A 447 11.65 -3.88 22.51
CA GLY A 447 11.52 -5.25 22.07
C GLY A 447 12.71 -6.15 22.37
N GLN A 448 13.45 -5.82 23.43
CA GLN A 448 14.51 -6.67 24.01
C GLN A 448 14.04 -7.44 25.24
N LYS A 449 12.76 -7.32 25.55
CA LYS A 449 12.09 -7.91 26.72
C LYS A 449 10.86 -8.66 26.27
N ASP A 450 10.44 -9.60 27.11
CA ASP A 450 9.24 -10.39 26.87
C ASP A 450 8.04 -9.54 27.32
N LEU A 451 7.64 -8.59 26.47
CA LEU A 451 6.54 -7.65 26.72
C LEU A 451 5.94 -7.21 25.39
N TRP A 452 4.63 -7.40 25.25
CA TRP A 452 3.89 -6.89 24.10
C TRP A 452 3.56 -5.41 24.28
N THR A 453 3.44 -4.69 23.18
CA THR A 453 3.04 -3.28 23.15
C THR A 453 1.88 -3.09 22.19
N HIS A 454 0.87 -2.31 22.59
CA HIS A 454 -0.17 -1.84 21.66
C HIS A 454 0.41 -0.84 20.66
N PHE A 455 0.19 -1.07 19.36
CA PHE A 455 0.56 -0.15 18.29
C PHE A 455 -0.64 0.62 17.74
N ASP A 456 -0.39 1.83 17.20
CA ASP A 456 -1.44 2.55 16.47
C ASP A 456 -1.84 1.78 15.21
N GLY A 457 -3.13 1.82 14.88
CA GLY A 457 -3.72 1.06 13.77
C GLY A 457 -4.33 -0.30 14.15
N TYR A 458 -4.94 -0.93 13.15
CA TYR A 458 -5.76 -2.14 13.27
C TYR A 458 -5.56 -3.10 12.09
N VAL A 459 -5.74 -4.40 12.34
CA VAL A 459 -5.94 -5.42 11.30
C VAL A 459 -7.43 -5.65 11.09
N ILE A 460 -7.84 -5.67 9.83
CA ILE A 460 -9.18 -6.08 9.42
C ILE A 460 -9.19 -7.60 9.19
N ARG A 461 -9.99 -8.30 9.99
CA ARG A 461 -10.19 -9.74 9.92
C ARG A 461 -11.09 -10.12 8.75
N GLU A 462 -11.14 -11.42 8.43
CA GLU A 462 -11.92 -11.92 7.30
C GLU A 462 -13.43 -11.76 7.46
N ASP A 463 -13.91 -11.68 8.70
CA ASP A 463 -15.30 -11.40 9.08
C ASP A 463 -15.62 -9.88 9.05
N GLY A 464 -14.62 -9.02 8.85
CA GLY A 464 -14.76 -7.57 8.84
C GLY A 464 -14.48 -6.90 10.19
N GLU A 465 -14.33 -7.69 11.26
CA GLU A 465 -13.98 -7.16 12.58
C GLU A 465 -12.57 -6.58 12.60
N ARG A 466 -12.33 -5.65 13.52
CA ARG A 466 -11.02 -5.01 13.71
C ARG A 466 -10.35 -5.50 14.99
N SER A 467 -9.11 -5.94 14.84
CA SER A 467 -8.19 -6.24 15.94
C SER A 467 -7.14 -5.15 16.05
N GLY A 468 -6.74 -4.79 17.27
CA GLY A 468 -5.70 -3.79 17.48
C GLY A 468 -4.33 -4.37 17.11
N LEU A 469 -3.48 -3.55 16.49
CA LEU A 469 -2.09 -3.95 16.28
C LEU A 469 -1.36 -4.08 17.62
N VAL A 470 -0.54 -5.13 17.73
CA VAL A 470 0.34 -5.39 18.89
C VAL A 470 1.67 -5.93 18.38
N GLY A 471 2.73 -5.82 19.19
CA GLY A 471 4.02 -6.39 18.84
C GLY A 471 5.10 -6.05 19.85
N GLY A 472 6.36 -6.27 19.48
CA GLY A 472 7.50 -5.91 20.29
C GLY A 472 8.01 -7.01 21.23
N ASP A 473 7.35 -8.16 21.34
CA ASP A 473 7.80 -9.23 22.22
C ASP A 473 9.08 -9.90 21.70
N ARG A 474 10.13 -10.01 22.55
CA ARG A 474 11.42 -10.56 22.13
C ARG A 474 11.32 -12.00 21.65
N GLU A 475 10.56 -12.86 22.33
CA GLU A 475 10.42 -14.27 21.93
C GLU A 475 9.74 -14.43 20.56
N ASP A 476 8.92 -13.44 20.20
CA ASP A 476 8.19 -13.40 18.95
C ASP A 476 8.84 -12.56 17.85
N GLY A 477 10.08 -12.09 18.04
CA GLY A 477 10.82 -11.35 17.01
C GLY A 477 11.16 -9.90 17.39
N GLY A 478 10.93 -9.53 18.65
CA GLY A 478 11.25 -8.23 19.20
C GLY A 478 10.55 -7.11 18.47
N ALA A 479 11.25 -6.00 18.28
CA ALA A 479 10.67 -4.78 17.72
C ALA A 479 10.21 -4.87 16.24
N ALA A 480 10.61 -5.93 15.54
CA ALA A 480 10.13 -6.20 14.20
C ALA A 480 8.83 -7.02 14.18
N ASP A 481 8.47 -7.68 15.29
CA ASP A 481 7.23 -8.45 15.38
C ASP A 481 6.01 -7.55 15.52
N VAL A 482 5.00 -7.88 14.72
CA VAL A 482 3.78 -7.10 14.57
C VAL A 482 2.64 -8.06 14.24
N GLY A 483 1.82 -8.32 15.24
CA GLY A 483 0.61 -9.11 15.16
C GLY A 483 -0.63 -8.27 15.40
N TYR A 484 -1.67 -8.95 15.87
CA TYR A 484 -2.90 -8.30 16.29
C TYR A 484 -3.52 -9.07 17.46
N ASP A 485 -4.26 -8.34 18.29
CA ASP A 485 -5.04 -8.92 19.37
C ASP A 485 -6.46 -8.33 19.39
N TRP A 486 -7.39 -9.06 20.01
CA TRP A 486 -8.79 -8.65 20.11
C TRP A 486 -8.90 -7.36 20.92
N ARG A 487 -9.84 -6.50 20.55
CA ARG A 487 -9.99 -5.17 21.17
C ARG A 487 -10.39 -5.22 22.64
N ASP A 488 -11.11 -6.28 22.99
CA ASP A 488 -11.63 -6.56 24.33
C ASP A 488 -10.75 -7.55 25.10
N ASN A 489 -9.68 -8.08 24.49
CA ASN A 489 -8.78 -8.98 25.19
C ASN A 489 -8.08 -8.26 26.35
N ARG A 490 -7.93 -8.99 27.45
CA ARG A 490 -7.20 -8.57 28.64
C ARG A 490 -6.05 -9.55 28.81
N SER A 491 -4.83 -9.06 28.66
CA SER A 491 -3.64 -9.81 29.02
C SER A 491 -2.69 -8.90 29.76
N ASP A 492 -2.12 -9.39 30.86
CA ASP A 492 -1.15 -8.69 31.70
C ASP A 492 0.22 -8.53 31.04
N VAL A 493 0.35 -8.98 29.79
CA VAL A 493 1.57 -8.96 28.98
C VAL A 493 1.60 -7.86 27.92
N ILE A 494 0.49 -7.13 27.67
CA ILE A 494 0.39 -6.13 26.61
C ILE A 494 0.33 -4.72 27.21
N ALA A 495 1.40 -3.94 27.06
CA ALA A 495 1.52 -2.60 27.59
C ALA A 495 1.01 -1.52 26.63
N VAL A 496 0.41 -0.46 27.19
CA VAL A 496 0.18 0.80 26.49
C VAL A 496 1.46 1.64 26.45
N ARG A 497 1.77 2.21 25.29
CA ARG A 497 2.82 3.22 25.15
C ARG A 497 2.33 4.37 24.27
N LEU A 498 2.16 5.54 24.88
CA LEU A 498 1.60 6.71 24.22
C LEU A 498 2.69 7.61 23.62
N VAL A 499 2.34 8.26 22.52
CA VAL A 499 3.14 9.25 21.81
C VAL A 499 2.33 10.52 21.65
N LEU A 500 2.94 11.67 21.98
CA LEU A 500 2.45 13.00 21.58
C LEU A 500 3.26 13.48 20.39
N GLN A 501 2.59 13.73 19.28
CA GLN A 501 3.21 14.21 18.04
C GLN A 501 2.34 15.27 17.36
N ARG A 502 2.93 15.97 16.39
CA ARG A 502 2.15 16.76 15.43
C ARG A 502 1.45 15.84 14.44
N LYS A 503 0.22 16.17 14.09
CA LYS A 503 -0.54 15.46 13.06
C LYS A 503 0.24 15.51 11.73
N GLN A 504 0.22 14.40 10.99
CA GLN A 504 0.98 14.21 9.75
C GLN A 504 0.18 14.56 8.50
#